data_AF-A0A734SU98-F1
#
_entry.id   AF-A0A734SU98-F1
#
_cell.length_a   1.000
_cell.length_b   1.000
_cell.length_c   1.000
_cell.angle_alpha   90.00
_cell.angle_beta   90.00
_cell.angle_gamma   90.00
#
_symmetry.space_group_name_H-M   'P 1'
#
loop_
_entity.id
_entity.type
_entity.pdbx_description
1 polymer ?
#
loop_
_entity_poly.entity_id
_entity_poly.type
_entity_poly.pdbx_seq_one_letter_code
_entity_poly.pdbx_strand_id
1 'polypeptide(L)'
;ESLKNPIEQVRQYAFQTINSLKTDPQLRQQEGQYQGSFVMPYGYGVYLSNISRSQLEKAFSPTELADILPTDKVICKDELNEFMSQEKVAARLALLAKYNFAHQTTPQQLDRIRWHLYPDIRIHKPIKQADVKNFTLHTPSIISIMDRQQEQLARSMGSGHRVIHGVAGSGKTLILLHRCLELANNIENEKPVLVICYNITLARKLKALIEKHTLRLPVEVTHFHLWCHQQLQSYGRLPPKSKNFVELMENALSIAFEDGIIQPEQYSAVLIDEGHDFNPEWLRILTRMADTKNNTLLFLYDDAQSIYQKKKALDFTLSSVGIKAQGRTTILNINYRNTQQILHFASSIAFNYLNNHIEDALKYQQPDSGGIAGSYPELTCFDNQDEEITHILNWVIEQHQRGIPWFDIAILCPSTYSIKDVPGPQLTARNIPYQMIITSADKKNWSPQQERLCVMPLPSSKGLEFQSVAVMDAARSKNEEDLSNDIKRLYVGFTRARYNLLITMNGENALSEHLLTTYKQITR
;
A
#
# COMPACT_ATOMS: atom_id res chain seq x y z
N GLU A 1 -44.71 -0.74 -6.56
CA GLU A 1 -44.26 0.02 -5.37
C GLU A 1 -43.99 1.47 -5.78
N SER A 2 -44.28 2.44 -4.92
CA SER A 2 -43.92 3.84 -5.18
C SER A 2 -42.41 4.03 -5.03
N LEU A 3 -41.73 4.37 -6.12
CA LEU A 3 -40.30 4.67 -6.09
C LEU A 3 -40.08 6.07 -5.51
N LYS A 4 -39.04 6.23 -4.67
CA LYS A 4 -38.65 7.55 -4.14
C LYS A 4 -38.15 8.43 -5.27
N ASN A 5 -38.50 9.72 -5.26
CA ASN A 5 -37.98 10.67 -6.24
C ASN A 5 -36.44 10.74 -6.11
N PRO A 6 -35.68 10.53 -7.19
CA PRO A 6 -34.23 10.46 -7.15
C PRO A 6 -33.57 11.81 -6.76
N ILE A 7 -34.22 12.93 -7.07
CA ILE A 7 -33.75 14.26 -6.68
C ILE A 7 -33.88 14.46 -5.18
N GLU A 8 -35.00 14.02 -4.59
CA GLU A 8 -35.17 14.10 -3.14
C GLU A 8 -34.18 13.18 -2.41
N GLN A 9 -33.92 12.00 -2.97
CA GLN A 9 -32.93 11.07 -2.44
C GLN A 9 -31.52 11.67 -2.45
N VAL A 10 -31.05 12.21 -3.60
CA VAL A 10 -29.71 12.80 -3.69
C VAL A 10 -29.59 14.07 -2.85
N ARG A 11 -30.68 14.83 -2.69
CA ARG A 11 -30.72 16.00 -1.80
C ARG A 11 -30.47 15.59 -0.34
N GLN A 12 -31.10 14.52 0.12
CA GLN A 12 -30.91 14.00 1.47
C GLN A 12 -29.46 13.53 1.68
N TYR A 13 -28.91 12.79 0.72
CA TYR A 13 -27.50 12.36 0.77
C TYR A 13 -26.55 13.56 0.81
N ALA A 14 -26.78 14.57 -0.03
CA ALA A 14 -25.97 15.78 -0.04
C ALA A 14 -26.01 16.52 1.30
N PHE A 15 -27.18 16.69 1.92
CA PHE A 15 -27.27 17.34 3.23
C PHE A 15 -26.61 16.53 4.34
N GLN A 16 -26.81 15.21 4.38
CA GLN A 16 -26.13 14.34 5.35
C GLN A 16 -24.61 14.42 5.19
N THR A 17 -24.13 14.40 3.96
CA THR A 17 -22.71 14.50 3.60
C THR A 17 -22.12 15.82 4.04
N ILE A 18 -22.79 16.93 3.73
CA ILE A 18 -22.33 18.27 4.11
C ILE A 18 -22.38 18.46 5.63
N ASN A 19 -23.38 17.94 6.31
CA ASN A 19 -23.43 17.99 7.78
C ASN A 19 -22.30 17.17 8.41
N SER A 20 -21.95 16.02 7.82
CA SER A 20 -20.77 15.24 8.22
C SER A 20 -19.48 16.01 7.97
N LEU A 21 -19.29 16.59 6.77
CA LEU A 21 -18.11 17.40 6.43
C LEU A 21 -17.96 18.62 7.34
N LYS A 22 -19.07 19.26 7.72
CA LYS A 22 -19.09 20.34 8.69
C LYS A 22 -18.61 19.89 10.06
N THR A 23 -18.50 18.61 10.42
CA THR A 23 -17.88 18.25 11.72
C THR A 23 -16.41 18.67 11.80
N ASP A 24 -15.76 18.86 10.65
CA ASP A 24 -14.38 19.31 10.53
C ASP A 24 -14.25 20.84 10.58
N PRO A 25 -13.53 21.41 11.58
CA PRO A 25 -13.35 22.84 11.68
C PRO A 25 -12.71 23.47 10.44
N GLN A 26 -11.77 22.79 9.78
CA GLN A 26 -11.08 23.37 8.60
C GLN A 26 -11.96 23.39 7.35
N LEU A 27 -13.11 22.71 7.38
CA LEU A 27 -14.13 22.75 6.33
C LEU A 27 -15.30 23.69 6.69
N ARG A 28 -15.17 24.46 7.77
CA ARG A 28 -16.11 25.53 8.14
C ARG A 28 -15.57 26.90 7.75
N GLN A 29 -16.49 27.79 7.41
CA GLN A 29 -16.19 29.23 7.37
C GLN A 29 -15.88 29.72 8.79
N GLN A 30 -14.73 30.36 8.96
CA GLN A 30 -14.24 30.82 10.27
C GLN A 30 -14.77 32.20 10.67
N GLU A 31 -15.07 33.04 9.67
CA GLU A 31 -15.43 34.44 9.85
C GLU A 31 -16.63 34.82 8.96
N GLY A 32 -17.31 35.92 9.28
CA GLY A 32 -18.43 36.46 8.51
C GLY A 32 -19.80 35.92 8.89
N GLN A 33 -20.83 36.35 8.17
CA GLN A 33 -22.25 36.08 8.48
C GLN A 33 -22.62 34.59 8.42
N TYR A 34 -21.82 33.77 7.74
CA TYR A 34 -22.04 32.33 7.57
C TYR A 34 -21.07 31.48 8.38
N GLN A 35 -20.47 32.03 9.45
CA GLN A 35 -19.57 31.31 10.34
C GLN A 35 -20.15 29.95 10.77
N GLY A 36 -19.34 28.90 10.70
CA GLY A 36 -19.75 27.52 11.00
C GLY A 36 -20.44 26.78 9.85
N SER A 37 -20.80 27.46 8.77
CA SER A 37 -21.30 26.83 7.54
C SER A 37 -20.16 26.17 6.75
N PHE A 38 -20.51 25.30 5.81
CA PHE A 38 -19.53 24.61 4.98
C PHE A 38 -18.78 25.62 4.12
N VAL A 39 -17.46 25.43 4.00
CA VAL A 39 -16.56 26.43 3.43
C VAL A 39 -16.68 26.58 1.91
N MET A 40 -17.27 25.60 1.20
CA MET A 40 -17.34 25.60 -0.27
C MET A 40 -18.77 25.67 -0.81
N PRO A 41 -18.98 26.23 -2.02
CA PRO A 41 -20.24 26.06 -2.73
C PRO A 41 -20.45 24.59 -3.08
N TYR A 42 -21.68 24.11 -2.94
CA TYR A 42 -22.03 22.73 -3.27
C TYR A 42 -23.41 22.66 -3.93
N GLY A 43 -23.63 21.55 -4.63
CA GLY A 43 -24.86 21.23 -5.32
C GLY A 43 -25.17 19.75 -5.23
N TYR A 44 -26.30 19.38 -5.81
CA TYR A 44 -26.69 18.00 -6.02
C TYR A 44 -27.49 17.93 -7.31
N GLY A 45 -27.44 16.77 -7.95
CA GLY A 45 -28.16 16.49 -9.17
C GLY A 45 -28.17 15.00 -9.46
N VAL A 46 -29.04 14.60 -10.39
CA VAL A 46 -29.21 13.22 -10.81
C VAL A 46 -28.62 13.06 -12.21
N TYR A 47 -27.77 12.05 -12.38
CA TYR A 47 -27.29 11.65 -13.70
C TYR A 47 -28.04 10.41 -14.17
N LEU A 48 -28.78 10.53 -15.27
CA LEU A 48 -29.53 9.44 -15.89
C LEU A 48 -28.69 8.81 -17.00
N SER A 49 -27.79 7.92 -16.62
CA SER A 49 -26.77 7.31 -17.50
C SER A 49 -27.33 6.53 -18.71
N ASN A 50 -28.60 6.13 -18.66
CA ASN A 50 -29.25 5.31 -19.68
C ASN A 50 -30.43 6.01 -20.40
N ILE A 51 -30.71 7.28 -20.09
CA ILE A 51 -31.86 8.01 -20.63
C ILE A 51 -31.36 9.30 -21.28
N SER A 52 -31.75 9.56 -22.54
CA SER A 52 -31.46 10.84 -23.21
C SER A 52 -32.49 11.92 -22.88
N ARG A 53 -32.11 13.19 -23.01
CA ARG A 53 -33.04 14.32 -22.81
C ARG A 53 -34.25 14.21 -23.74
N SER A 54 -34.01 13.84 -25.00
CA SER A 54 -35.07 13.64 -25.99
C SER A 54 -36.05 12.50 -25.65
N GLN A 55 -35.61 11.47 -24.91
CA GLN A 55 -36.51 10.42 -24.43
C GLN A 55 -37.41 10.93 -23.30
N LEU A 56 -36.90 11.76 -22.40
CA LEU A 56 -37.68 12.39 -21.33
C LEU A 56 -38.72 13.37 -21.89
N GLU A 57 -38.32 14.24 -22.80
CA GLU A 57 -39.19 15.26 -23.41
C GLU A 57 -40.31 14.65 -24.28
N LYS A 58 -40.12 13.43 -24.78
CA LYS A 58 -41.18 12.68 -25.49
C LYS A 58 -42.17 12.00 -24.53
N ALA A 59 -41.72 11.65 -23.33
CA ALA A 59 -42.50 10.87 -22.38
C ALA A 59 -43.37 11.74 -21.45
N PHE A 60 -42.99 13.00 -21.23
CA PHE A 60 -43.66 13.91 -20.30
C PHE A 60 -43.93 15.26 -20.95
N SER A 61 -45.01 15.94 -20.52
CA SER A 61 -45.19 17.35 -20.89
C SER A 61 -44.11 18.23 -20.24
N PRO A 62 -43.79 19.41 -20.80
CA PRO A 62 -42.76 20.30 -20.24
C PRO A 62 -43.01 20.71 -18.78
N THR A 63 -44.28 20.90 -18.42
CA THR A 63 -44.71 21.24 -17.04
C THR A 63 -44.52 20.07 -16.08
N GLU A 64 -44.94 18.86 -16.46
CA GLU A 64 -44.76 17.66 -15.62
C GLU A 64 -43.27 17.33 -15.44
N LEU A 65 -42.48 17.50 -16.50
CA LEU A 65 -41.04 17.26 -16.43
C LEU A 65 -40.37 18.26 -15.47
N ALA A 66 -40.72 19.54 -15.54
CA ALA A 66 -40.15 20.56 -14.65
C ALA A 66 -40.51 20.31 -13.17
N ASP A 67 -41.73 19.84 -12.89
CA ASP A 67 -42.19 19.56 -11.53
C ASP A 67 -41.53 18.30 -10.93
N ILE A 68 -41.29 17.27 -11.74
CA ILE A 68 -40.76 15.98 -11.28
C ILE A 68 -39.22 15.93 -11.36
N LEU A 69 -38.66 16.44 -12.46
CA LEU A 69 -37.24 16.37 -12.85
C LEU A 69 -36.74 17.72 -13.42
N PRO A 70 -36.53 18.75 -12.57
CA PRO A 70 -35.98 20.05 -12.99
C PRO A 70 -34.71 19.93 -13.85
N THR A 71 -34.67 20.66 -14.95
CA THR A 71 -33.57 20.59 -15.94
C THR A 71 -32.22 21.04 -15.41
N ASP A 72 -32.21 21.92 -14.39
CA ASP A 72 -31.04 22.38 -13.66
C ASP A 72 -30.49 21.35 -12.66
N LYS A 73 -31.27 20.30 -12.34
CA LYS A 73 -30.88 19.23 -11.40
C LYS A 73 -30.68 17.88 -12.06
N VAL A 74 -31.00 17.74 -13.34
CA VAL A 74 -30.91 16.47 -14.07
C VAL A 74 -29.97 16.60 -15.25
N ILE A 75 -29.02 15.67 -15.29
CA ILE A 75 -28.11 15.47 -16.41
C ILE A 75 -28.50 14.16 -17.10
N CYS A 76 -28.71 14.20 -18.41
CA CYS A 76 -29.05 13.02 -19.21
C CYS A 76 -27.80 12.42 -19.88
N LYS A 77 -27.92 11.17 -20.36
CA LYS A 77 -26.83 10.41 -21.01
C LYS A 77 -26.15 11.19 -22.15
N ASP A 78 -26.94 11.92 -22.94
CA ASP A 78 -26.49 12.69 -24.09
C ASP A 78 -25.81 14.02 -23.72
N GLU A 79 -25.92 14.46 -22.46
CA GLU A 79 -25.33 15.71 -21.97
C GLU A 79 -23.94 15.54 -21.35
N LEU A 80 -23.53 14.30 -21.05
CA LEU A 80 -22.17 13.96 -20.61
C LEU A 80 -21.68 12.72 -21.37
N ASN A 81 -20.78 12.91 -22.32
CA ASN A 81 -20.21 11.82 -23.11
C ASN A 81 -18.66 11.86 -23.13
N GLU A 82 -18.07 10.74 -23.57
CA GLU A 82 -16.63 10.51 -23.58
C GLU A 82 -15.83 11.44 -24.50
N PHE A 83 -16.50 12.15 -25.42
CA PHE A 83 -15.87 13.09 -26.36
C PHE A 83 -15.87 14.54 -25.83
N MET A 84 -16.41 14.79 -24.64
CA MET A 84 -16.43 16.13 -24.05
C MET A 84 -15.08 16.50 -23.43
N SER A 85 -14.67 17.76 -23.60
CA SER A 85 -13.51 18.30 -22.90
C SER A 85 -13.78 18.41 -21.40
N GLN A 86 -12.70 18.36 -20.62
CA GLN A 86 -12.78 18.50 -19.16
C GLN A 86 -13.44 19.82 -18.75
N GLU A 87 -13.22 20.93 -19.46
CA GLU A 87 -13.86 22.20 -19.14
C GLU A 87 -15.38 22.15 -19.33
N LYS A 88 -15.86 21.50 -20.39
CA LYS A 88 -17.30 21.37 -20.66
C LYS A 88 -17.99 20.51 -19.59
N VAL A 89 -17.36 19.41 -19.19
CA VAL A 89 -17.86 18.56 -18.11
C VAL A 89 -17.90 19.34 -16.79
N ALA A 90 -16.82 20.05 -16.45
CA ALA A 90 -16.74 20.86 -15.23
C ALA A 90 -17.81 21.96 -15.21
N ALA A 91 -18.01 22.67 -16.33
CA ALA A 91 -19.04 23.69 -16.46
C ALA A 91 -20.44 23.10 -16.28
N ARG A 92 -20.73 21.92 -16.86
CA ARG A 92 -22.02 21.26 -16.70
C ARG A 92 -22.29 20.84 -15.25
N LEU A 93 -21.28 20.31 -14.56
CA LEU A 93 -21.39 19.94 -13.14
C LEU A 93 -21.55 21.17 -12.24
N ALA A 94 -20.87 22.28 -12.55
CA ALA A 94 -20.98 23.53 -11.80
C ALA A 94 -22.40 24.09 -11.78
N LEU A 95 -23.18 23.88 -12.85
CA LEU A 95 -24.59 24.29 -12.93
C LEU A 95 -25.50 23.57 -11.90
N LEU A 96 -25.07 22.42 -11.35
CA LEU A 96 -25.84 21.74 -10.30
C LEU A 96 -25.78 22.47 -8.95
N ALA A 97 -24.80 23.35 -8.75
CA ALA A 97 -24.66 24.16 -7.54
C ALA A 97 -25.69 25.29 -7.52
N LYS A 98 -26.53 25.32 -6.47
CA LYS A 98 -27.57 26.35 -6.33
C LYS A 98 -27.00 27.70 -5.88
N TYR A 99 -25.92 27.66 -5.10
CA TYR A 99 -25.29 28.85 -4.54
C TYR A 99 -23.83 28.86 -4.96
N ASN A 100 -23.40 29.99 -5.52
CA ASN A 100 -22.04 30.19 -5.95
C ASN A 100 -21.50 31.43 -5.24
N PHE A 101 -20.41 31.26 -4.50
CA PHE A 101 -19.71 32.34 -3.83
C PHE A 101 -18.22 32.15 -4.05
N ALA A 102 -17.48 33.26 -4.07
CA ALA A 102 -16.04 33.22 -4.26
C ALA A 102 -15.41 32.42 -3.11
N HIS A 103 -14.83 31.28 -3.45
CA HIS A 103 -14.08 30.44 -2.51
C HIS A 103 -12.84 29.92 -3.22
N GLN A 104 -11.69 30.05 -2.57
CA GLN A 104 -10.46 29.40 -3.01
C GLN A 104 -10.26 28.13 -2.19
N THR A 105 -10.54 27.01 -2.85
CA THR A 105 -10.31 25.70 -2.27
C THR A 105 -8.83 25.40 -2.20
N THR A 106 -8.29 25.22 -0.99
CA THR A 106 -6.91 24.79 -0.83
C THR A 106 -6.77 23.27 -1.07
N PRO A 107 -5.60 22.78 -1.52
CA PRO A 107 -5.35 21.34 -1.64
C PRO A 107 -5.63 20.57 -0.33
N GLN A 108 -5.27 21.15 0.82
CA GLN A 108 -5.54 20.57 2.14
C GLN A 108 -7.03 20.41 2.44
N GLN A 109 -7.87 21.36 2.02
CA GLN A 109 -9.31 21.24 2.19
C GLN A 109 -9.91 20.17 1.26
N LEU A 110 -9.41 20.02 0.03
CA LEU A 110 -9.82 18.92 -0.87
C LEU A 110 -9.49 17.56 -0.27
N ASP A 111 -8.29 17.45 0.29
CA ASP A 111 -7.83 16.25 0.97
C ASP A 111 -8.76 15.91 2.15
N ARG A 112 -9.09 16.89 2.99
CA ARG A 112 -10.07 16.68 4.08
C ARG A 112 -11.42 16.21 3.58
N ILE A 113 -11.95 16.81 2.51
CA ILE A 113 -13.21 16.36 1.91
C ILE A 113 -13.09 14.91 1.45
N ARG A 114 -12.03 14.56 0.72
CA ARG A 114 -11.76 13.19 0.27
C ARG A 114 -11.68 12.22 1.46
N TRP A 115 -11.04 12.60 2.56
CA TRP A 115 -10.95 11.79 3.79
C TRP A 115 -12.34 11.47 4.38
N HIS A 116 -13.25 12.44 4.40
CA HIS A 116 -14.60 12.24 4.95
C HIS A 116 -15.48 11.42 4.00
N LEU A 117 -15.41 11.70 2.69
CA LEU A 117 -16.22 11.02 1.69
C LEU A 117 -15.78 9.58 1.43
N TYR A 118 -14.49 9.30 1.59
CA TYR A 118 -13.89 8.03 1.22
C TYR A 118 -13.07 7.50 2.41
N PRO A 119 -13.70 6.81 3.37
CA PRO A 119 -12.98 6.24 4.50
C PRO A 119 -11.92 5.21 4.07
N ASP A 120 -12.09 4.57 2.92
CA ASP A 120 -11.21 3.50 2.41
C ASP A 120 -9.88 4.00 1.81
N ILE A 121 -9.75 5.31 1.52
CA ILE A 121 -8.50 5.91 1.02
C ILE A 121 -7.61 6.49 2.14
N ARG A 122 -8.05 6.37 3.40
CA ARG A 122 -7.36 6.93 4.58
C ARG A 122 -6.11 6.12 4.90
N ILE A 123 -4.92 6.71 4.72
CA ILE A 123 -3.69 6.17 5.28
C ILE A 123 -3.60 6.69 6.72
N HIS A 124 -3.86 5.81 7.68
CA HIS A 124 -3.81 6.16 9.10
C HIS A 124 -2.37 6.46 9.53
N LYS A 125 -2.10 7.69 9.97
CA LYS A 125 -0.90 8.01 10.76
C LYS A 125 -1.23 7.81 12.24
N PRO A 126 -0.32 7.25 13.06
CA PRO A 126 -0.41 7.43 14.50
C PRO A 126 -0.30 8.92 14.81
N ILE A 127 -1.28 9.44 15.54
CA ILE A 127 -1.39 10.85 15.95
C ILE A 127 -0.29 11.15 16.97
N LYS A 128 0.45 12.26 16.80
CA LYS A 128 1.40 12.75 17.80
C LYS A 128 0.65 13.12 19.09
N GLN A 129 1.11 12.64 20.25
CA GLN A 129 0.48 12.85 21.57
C GLN A 129 0.45 14.31 22.07
N ALA A 130 0.85 15.31 21.29
CA ALA A 130 0.88 16.71 21.74
C ALA A 130 -0.49 17.43 21.72
N ASP A 131 -1.53 16.88 21.06
CA ASP A 131 -2.82 17.57 20.88
C ASP A 131 -3.97 17.06 21.78
N VAL A 132 -3.65 16.27 22.82
CA VAL A 132 -4.65 15.51 23.61
C VAL A 132 -5.59 16.37 24.49
N LYS A 133 -5.41 17.69 24.57
CA LYS A 133 -6.24 18.53 25.46
C LYS A 133 -7.57 19.02 24.87
N ASN A 134 -7.84 18.87 23.57
CA ASN A 134 -9.11 19.27 22.96
C ASN A 134 -9.77 18.08 22.23
N PHE A 135 -10.45 17.22 22.99
CA PHE A 135 -11.17 16.07 22.47
C PHE A 135 -12.50 16.50 21.83
N THR A 136 -12.40 17.02 20.62
CA THR A 136 -13.48 16.98 19.62
C THR A 136 -13.02 15.98 18.56
N LEU A 137 -13.93 15.16 18.02
CA LEU A 137 -13.66 14.20 16.94
C LEU A 137 -13.01 14.94 15.76
N HIS A 138 -11.68 15.05 15.76
CA HIS A 138 -10.94 15.87 14.84
C HIS A 138 -10.12 14.98 13.90
N THR A 139 -10.48 15.10 12.62
CA THR A 139 -9.69 14.74 11.46
C THR A 139 -8.20 15.01 11.70
N PRO A 140 -7.31 14.02 11.48
CA PRO A 140 -5.90 14.16 11.77
C PRO A 140 -5.28 15.31 10.96
N SER A 141 -4.43 16.10 11.62
CA SER A 141 -3.79 17.32 11.10
C SER A 141 -2.73 17.08 10.02
N ILE A 142 -2.29 15.83 9.81
CA ILE A 142 -1.37 15.46 8.73
C ILE A 142 -1.99 14.27 7.98
N ILE A 143 -2.62 14.58 6.85
CA ILE A 143 -3.40 13.63 6.07
C ILE A 143 -2.49 12.96 5.04
N SER A 144 -2.52 11.63 4.96
CA SER A 144 -2.01 10.88 3.82
C SER A 144 -3.21 10.26 3.10
N ILE A 145 -3.51 10.78 1.93
CA ILE A 145 -4.55 10.29 1.00
C ILE A 145 -3.85 9.65 -0.18
N MET A 146 -4.46 8.60 -0.74
CA MET A 146 -4.04 8.07 -2.04
C MET A 146 -3.91 9.19 -3.05
N ASP A 147 -2.82 9.17 -3.81
CA ASP A 147 -2.68 10.05 -4.95
C ASP A 147 -3.85 9.86 -5.93
N ARG A 148 -4.20 10.92 -6.67
CA ARG A 148 -5.33 10.90 -7.61
C ARG A 148 -5.19 9.77 -8.63
N GLN A 149 -3.98 9.44 -9.06
CA GLN A 149 -3.74 8.32 -9.99
C GLN A 149 -4.01 6.97 -9.32
N GLN A 150 -3.59 6.79 -8.06
CA GLN A 150 -3.84 5.57 -7.29
C GLN A 150 -5.34 5.37 -7.04
N GLU A 151 -6.08 6.43 -6.68
CA GLU A 151 -7.53 6.37 -6.49
C GLU A 151 -8.27 6.07 -7.79
N GLN A 152 -7.92 6.76 -8.89
CA GLN A 152 -8.52 6.50 -10.20
C GLN A 152 -8.28 5.07 -10.62
N LEU A 153 -7.04 4.57 -10.50
CA LEU A 153 -6.71 3.20 -10.81
C LEU A 153 -7.47 2.22 -9.91
N ALA A 154 -7.54 2.50 -8.61
CA ALA A 154 -8.28 1.68 -7.65
C ALA A 154 -9.76 1.53 -8.03
N ARG A 155 -10.34 2.56 -8.65
CA ARG A 155 -11.75 2.60 -9.08
C ARG A 155 -12.01 2.12 -10.50
N SER A 156 -11.04 2.22 -11.40
CA SER A 156 -11.22 1.94 -12.83
C SER A 156 -10.78 0.53 -13.24
N MET A 157 -10.50 -0.36 -12.29
CA MET A 157 -9.94 -1.68 -12.59
C MET A 157 -10.92 -2.60 -13.34
N GLY A 158 -12.23 -2.56 -13.11
CA GLY A 158 -13.21 -3.40 -13.84
C GLY A 158 -12.87 -4.90 -13.81
N SER A 159 -13.40 -5.72 -14.73
CA SER A 159 -13.10 -7.16 -14.78
C SER A 159 -11.82 -7.50 -15.57
N GLY A 160 -11.37 -8.76 -15.48
CA GLY A 160 -10.19 -9.27 -16.17
C GLY A 160 -8.87 -9.05 -15.43
N HIS A 161 -7.77 -9.24 -16.15
CA HIS A 161 -6.43 -9.15 -15.57
C HIS A 161 -5.94 -7.70 -15.56
N ARG A 162 -5.33 -7.30 -14.45
CA ARG A 162 -4.69 -6.01 -14.22
C ARG A 162 -3.30 -6.23 -13.69
N VAL A 163 -2.36 -5.46 -14.22
CA VAL A 163 -0.96 -5.53 -13.82
C VAL A 163 -0.54 -4.16 -13.35
N ILE A 164 0.08 -4.11 -12.18
CA ILE A 164 0.62 -2.87 -11.64
C ILE A 164 2.04 -3.15 -11.18
N HIS A 165 2.97 -2.38 -11.71
CA HIS A 165 4.32 -2.34 -11.22
C HIS A 165 4.65 -0.95 -10.72
N GLY A 166 5.58 -0.88 -9.79
CA GLY A 166 6.01 0.41 -9.29
C GLY A 166 7.07 0.29 -8.24
N VAL A 167 7.70 1.41 -7.93
CA VAL A 167 8.81 1.50 -6.97
C VAL A 167 8.39 1.06 -5.57
N ALA A 168 9.35 0.74 -4.71
CA ALA A 168 9.06 0.49 -3.30
C ALA A 168 8.37 1.72 -2.68
N GLY A 169 7.31 1.50 -1.90
CA GLY A 169 6.58 2.59 -1.24
C GLY A 169 5.57 3.34 -2.12
N SER A 170 5.27 2.84 -3.32
CA SER A 170 4.31 3.44 -4.27
C SER A 170 2.82 3.13 -4.02
N GLY A 171 2.45 2.53 -2.87
CA GLY A 171 1.05 2.29 -2.53
C GLY A 171 0.40 1.02 -3.13
N LYS A 172 1.19 0.10 -3.70
CA LYS A 172 0.70 -1.19 -4.24
C LYS A 172 -0.21 -1.96 -3.27
N THR A 173 0.25 -2.15 -2.02
CA THR A 173 -0.51 -2.84 -0.96
C THR A 173 -1.85 -2.15 -0.64
N LEU A 174 -1.91 -0.82 -0.80
CA LEU A 174 -3.13 -0.04 -0.54
C LEU A 174 -4.13 -0.19 -1.69
N ILE A 175 -3.65 -0.22 -2.93
CA ILE A 175 -4.46 -0.57 -4.11
C ILE A 175 -4.99 -2.00 -3.99
N LEU A 176 -4.16 -2.95 -3.52
CA LEU A 176 -4.57 -4.32 -3.26
C LEU A 176 -5.73 -4.36 -2.25
N LEU A 177 -5.57 -3.66 -1.12
CA LEU A 177 -6.59 -3.62 -0.07
C LEU A 177 -7.91 -3.07 -0.62
N HIS A 178 -7.88 -1.91 -1.27
CA HIS A 178 -9.09 -1.32 -1.86
C HIS A 178 -9.78 -2.28 -2.83
N ARG A 179 -9.00 -2.90 -3.73
CA ARG A 179 -9.53 -3.83 -4.71
C ARG A 179 -10.10 -5.09 -4.07
N CYS A 180 -9.47 -5.59 -3.03
CA CYS A 180 -9.95 -6.73 -2.24
C CYS A 180 -11.32 -6.42 -1.60
N LEU A 181 -11.44 -5.26 -0.95
CA LEU A 181 -12.70 -4.83 -0.32
C LEU A 181 -13.83 -4.65 -1.34
N GLU A 182 -13.52 -4.04 -2.49
CA GLU A 182 -14.48 -3.88 -3.59
C GLU A 182 -15.00 -5.24 -4.09
N LEU A 183 -14.08 -6.17 -4.37
CA LEU A 183 -14.42 -7.49 -4.91
C LEU A 183 -15.16 -8.37 -3.90
N ALA A 184 -14.76 -8.32 -2.63
CA ALA A 184 -15.38 -9.10 -1.57
C ALA A 184 -16.82 -8.63 -1.25
N ASN A 185 -17.14 -7.36 -1.53
CA ASN A 185 -18.46 -6.79 -1.33
C ASN A 185 -19.32 -6.72 -2.59
N ASN A 186 -18.77 -7.05 -3.76
CA ASN A 186 -19.53 -7.08 -5.00
C ASN A 186 -20.57 -8.21 -4.99
N ILE A 187 -21.82 -7.86 -5.30
CA ILE A 187 -22.97 -8.78 -5.32
C ILE A 187 -22.86 -9.81 -6.44
N GLU A 188 -22.15 -9.49 -7.54
CA GLU A 188 -21.98 -10.38 -8.68
C GLU A 188 -21.00 -11.53 -8.44
N ASN A 189 -20.18 -11.44 -7.39
CA ASN A 189 -19.20 -12.44 -7.01
C ASN A 189 -19.82 -13.44 -6.03
N GLU A 190 -19.53 -14.73 -6.21
CA GLU A 190 -20.12 -15.82 -5.42
C GLU A 190 -19.08 -16.66 -4.69
N LYS A 191 -17.82 -16.62 -5.13
CA LYS A 191 -16.71 -17.40 -4.58
C LYS A 191 -15.81 -16.51 -3.71
N PRO A 192 -14.98 -17.10 -2.82
CA PRO A 192 -14.00 -16.35 -2.04
C PRO A 192 -13.06 -15.51 -2.93
N VAL A 193 -12.47 -14.47 -2.34
CA VAL A 193 -11.35 -13.73 -2.96
C VAL A 193 -10.04 -14.24 -2.36
N LEU A 194 -9.06 -14.56 -3.21
CA LEU A 194 -7.72 -14.96 -2.79
C LEU A 194 -6.78 -13.76 -2.80
N VAL A 195 -6.13 -13.48 -1.67
CA VAL A 195 -4.99 -12.58 -1.55
C VAL A 195 -3.76 -13.42 -1.23
N ILE A 196 -2.79 -13.42 -2.13
CA ILE A 196 -1.60 -14.26 -2.03
C ILE A 196 -0.32 -13.44 -2.19
N CYS A 197 0.67 -13.73 -1.36
CA CYS A 197 2.01 -13.15 -1.46
C CYS A 197 3.09 -14.20 -1.16
N TYR A 198 4.36 -13.82 -1.22
CA TYR A 198 5.46 -14.74 -0.90
C TYR A 198 5.79 -14.77 0.60
N ASN A 199 5.86 -13.60 1.25
CA ASN A 199 6.35 -13.50 2.63
C ASN A 199 5.26 -13.79 3.68
N ILE A 200 5.57 -14.66 4.65
CA ILE A 200 4.70 -15.00 5.79
C ILE A 200 4.30 -13.76 6.59
N THR A 201 5.23 -12.84 6.87
CA THR A 201 4.93 -11.64 7.67
C THR A 201 4.02 -10.67 6.91
N LEU A 202 4.23 -10.51 5.60
CA LEU A 202 3.35 -9.72 4.74
C LEU A 202 1.93 -10.31 4.72
N ALA A 203 1.78 -11.62 4.53
CA ALA A 203 0.48 -12.28 4.56
C ALA A 203 -0.27 -12.02 5.87
N ARG A 204 0.43 -12.07 7.01
CA ARG A 204 -0.17 -11.76 8.32
C ARG A 204 -0.54 -10.29 8.47
N LYS A 205 0.28 -9.37 7.95
CA LYS A 205 -0.04 -7.94 7.92
C LYS A 205 -1.28 -7.65 7.07
N LEU A 206 -1.35 -8.21 5.86
CA LEU A 206 -2.50 -8.10 4.96
C LEU A 206 -3.76 -8.66 5.60
N LYS A 207 -3.67 -9.85 6.23
CA LYS A 207 -4.79 -10.47 6.93
C LYS A 207 -5.34 -9.57 8.03
N ALA A 208 -4.46 -9.06 8.89
CA ALA A 208 -4.81 -8.13 9.97
C ALA A 208 -5.38 -6.78 9.47
N LEU A 209 -5.06 -6.36 8.25
CA LEU A 209 -5.66 -5.17 7.63
C LEU A 209 -7.07 -5.45 7.11
N ILE A 210 -7.24 -6.58 6.41
CA ILE A 210 -8.52 -6.97 5.79
C ILE A 210 -9.56 -7.35 6.86
N GLU A 211 -9.15 -8.04 7.94
CA GLU A 211 -10.03 -8.44 9.05
C GLU A 211 -10.68 -7.27 9.81
N LYS A 212 -10.21 -6.03 9.60
CA LYS A 212 -10.83 -4.83 10.16
C LYS A 212 -12.14 -4.44 9.46
N HIS A 213 -12.42 -5.02 8.30
CA HIS A 213 -13.57 -4.68 7.47
C HIS A 213 -14.61 -5.80 7.52
N THR A 214 -15.88 -5.43 7.57
CA THR A 214 -16.98 -6.38 7.40
C THR A 214 -17.18 -6.65 5.91
N LEU A 215 -17.08 -7.93 5.52
CA LEU A 215 -17.11 -8.35 4.11
C LEU A 215 -18.28 -9.30 3.86
N ARG A 216 -18.91 -9.18 2.69
CA ARG A 216 -19.96 -10.11 2.22
C ARG A 216 -19.39 -11.49 1.93
N LEU A 217 -18.28 -11.55 1.21
CA LEU A 217 -17.60 -12.79 0.85
C LEU A 217 -16.35 -13.02 1.72
N PRO A 218 -16.01 -14.28 1.99
CA PRO A 218 -14.75 -14.61 2.65
C PRO A 218 -13.56 -14.20 1.78
N VAL A 219 -12.54 -13.62 2.43
CA VAL A 219 -11.24 -13.34 1.83
C VAL A 219 -10.20 -14.27 2.43
N GLU A 220 -9.59 -15.09 1.59
CA GLU A 220 -8.47 -15.94 1.98
C GLU A 220 -7.17 -15.16 1.79
N VAL A 221 -6.49 -14.84 2.90
CA VAL A 221 -5.19 -14.18 2.87
C VAL A 221 -4.11 -15.15 3.31
N THR A 222 -3.17 -15.46 2.41
CA THR A 222 -2.17 -16.51 2.64
C THR A 222 -0.86 -16.23 1.90
N HIS A 223 0.16 -17.05 2.15
CA HIS A 223 1.38 -17.06 1.34
C HIS A 223 1.42 -18.32 0.49
N PHE A 224 2.16 -18.28 -0.62
CA PHE A 224 2.13 -19.33 -1.64
C PHE A 224 2.34 -20.74 -1.07
N HIS A 225 3.38 -20.96 -0.26
CA HIS A 225 3.68 -22.29 0.28
C HIS A 225 2.60 -22.84 1.21
N LEU A 226 1.93 -21.99 1.99
CA LEU A 226 0.81 -22.43 2.83
C LEU A 226 -0.43 -22.74 2.00
N TRP A 227 -0.73 -21.91 1.00
CA TRP A 227 -1.80 -22.19 0.05
C TRP A 227 -1.58 -23.53 -0.69
N CYS A 228 -0.37 -23.73 -1.19
CA CYS A 228 0.05 -24.98 -1.84
C CYS A 228 -0.12 -26.19 -0.91
N HIS A 229 0.32 -26.06 0.35
CA HIS A 229 0.11 -27.09 1.37
C HIS A 229 -1.37 -27.39 1.60
N GLN A 230 -2.21 -26.36 1.72
CA GLN A 230 -3.65 -26.49 1.96
C GLN A 230 -4.36 -27.18 0.79
N GLN A 231 -4.04 -26.80 -0.45
CA GLN A 231 -4.57 -27.45 -1.65
C GLN A 231 -4.18 -28.93 -1.69
N LEU A 232 -2.90 -29.27 -1.52
CA LEU A 232 -2.49 -30.67 -1.52
C LEU A 232 -3.08 -31.47 -0.35
N GLN A 233 -3.26 -30.84 0.81
CA GLN A 233 -3.86 -31.46 1.97
C GLN A 233 -5.34 -31.78 1.74
N SER A 234 -6.12 -30.86 1.16
CA SER A 234 -7.55 -31.07 0.91
C SER A 234 -7.81 -32.22 -0.07
N TYR A 235 -6.84 -32.50 -0.96
CA TYR A 235 -6.93 -33.59 -1.94
C TYR A 235 -6.10 -34.83 -1.57
N GLY A 236 -5.51 -34.90 -0.36
CA GLY A 236 -4.74 -36.06 0.10
C GLY A 236 -3.47 -36.34 -0.71
N ARG A 237 -2.85 -35.30 -1.29
CA ARG A 237 -1.66 -35.38 -2.17
C ARG A 237 -0.39 -34.79 -1.55
N LEU A 238 -0.37 -34.58 -0.23
CA LEU A 238 0.83 -34.09 0.46
C LEU A 238 1.99 -35.07 0.30
N PRO A 239 3.18 -34.61 -0.12
CA PRO A 239 4.36 -35.46 -0.15
C PRO A 239 4.82 -35.83 1.27
N PRO A 240 5.62 -36.88 1.43
CA PRO A 240 6.22 -37.22 2.71
C PRO A 240 7.18 -36.10 3.18
N LYS A 241 7.20 -35.82 4.49
CA LYS A 241 8.10 -34.82 5.08
C LYS A 241 9.55 -35.25 4.85
N SER A 242 10.34 -34.37 4.22
CA SER A 242 11.75 -34.60 3.92
C SER A 242 12.53 -33.28 3.92
N LYS A 243 13.85 -33.32 3.70
CA LYS A 243 14.67 -32.10 3.59
C LYS A 243 14.24 -31.22 2.40
N ASN A 244 13.76 -31.82 1.32
CA ASN A 244 13.30 -31.13 0.10
C ASN A 244 11.78 -31.01 0.06
N PHE A 245 11.12 -31.00 1.23
CA PHE A 245 9.66 -31.01 1.32
C PHE A 245 9.01 -29.87 0.53
N VAL A 246 9.61 -28.67 0.52
CA VAL A 246 9.08 -27.50 -0.21
C VAL A 246 9.06 -27.75 -1.72
N GLU A 247 10.17 -28.20 -2.29
CA GLU A 247 10.28 -28.51 -3.73
C GLU A 247 9.37 -29.67 -4.12
N LEU A 248 9.31 -30.73 -3.32
CA LEU A 248 8.39 -31.85 -3.55
C LEU A 248 6.93 -31.40 -3.51
N MET A 249 6.59 -30.45 -2.64
CA MET A 249 5.24 -29.91 -2.52
C MET A 249 4.89 -29.04 -3.74
N GLU A 250 5.82 -28.21 -4.21
CA GLU A 250 5.64 -27.44 -5.44
C GLU A 250 5.44 -28.34 -6.66
N ASN A 251 6.26 -29.40 -6.81
CA ASN A 251 6.11 -30.37 -7.88
C ASN A 251 4.78 -31.15 -7.78
N ALA A 252 4.40 -31.58 -6.57
CA ALA A 252 3.14 -32.27 -6.35
C ALA A 252 1.93 -31.39 -6.68
N LEU A 253 2.01 -30.09 -6.42
CA LEU A 253 0.96 -29.13 -6.80
C LEU A 253 0.81 -29.06 -8.32
N SER A 254 1.91 -28.93 -9.06
CA SER A 254 1.89 -28.90 -10.52
C SER A 254 1.28 -30.18 -11.10
N ILE A 255 1.73 -31.36 -10.63
CA ILE A 255 1.19 -32.65 -11.06
C ILE A 255 -0.29 -32.77 -10.73
N ALA A 256 -0.70 -32.45 -9.49
CA ALA A 256 -2.09 -32.55 -9.09
C ALA A 256 -3.01 -31.59 -9.85
N PHE A 257 -2.49 -30.45 -10.29
CA PHE A 257 -3.23 -29.51 -11.14
C PHE A 257 -3.32 -30.01 -12.60
N GLU A 258 -2.24 -30.55 -13.16
CA GLU A 258 -2.22 -31.14 -14.50
C GLU A 258 -3.10 -32.38 -14.62
N ASP A 259 -3.11 -33.24 -13.59
CA ASP A 259 -3.97 -34.42 -13.48
C ASP A 259 -5.46 -34.07 -13.25
N GLY A 260 -5.79 -32.78 -13.09
CA GLY A 260 -7.14 -32.31 -12.82
C GLY A 260 -7.67 -32.71 -11.44
N ILE A 261 -6.80 -33.04 -10.49
CA ILE A 261 -7.19 -33.32 -9.09
C ILE A 261 -7.54 -32.00 -8.41
N ILE A 262 -6.68 -31.00 -8.55
CA ILE A 262 -6.94 -29.63 -8.09
C ILE A 262 -7.69 -28.90 -9.19
N GLN A 263 -8.94 -28.54 -8.90
CA GLN A 263 -9.81 -27.88 -9.87
C GLN A 263 -9.48 -26.38 -9.99
N PRO A 264 -9.53 -25.80 -11.21
CA PRO A 264 -9.41 -24.36 -11.41
C PRO A 264 -10.65 -23.60 -10.90
N GLU A 265 -10.67 -22.29 -11.08
CA GLU A 265 -11.84 -21.43 -10.84
C GLU A 265 -12.40 -21.48 -9.40
N GLN A 266 -11.55 -21.66 -8.39
CA GLN A 266 -11.99 -21.73 -6.98
C GLN A 266 -12.33 -20.36 -6.36
N TYR A 267 -11.91 -19.26 -6.99
CA TYR A 267 -12.02 -17.90 -6.43
C TYR A 267 -12.70 -16.94 -7.40
N SER A 268 -13.43 -15.95 -6.89
CA SER A 268 -13.99 -14.89 -7.75
C SER A 268 -12.93 -13.88 -8.20
N ALA A 269 -11.83 -13.79 -7.45
CA ALA A 269 -10.66 -13.04 -7.86
C ALA A 269 -9.40 -13.55 -7.18
N VAL A 270 -8.26 -13.37 -7.85
CA VAL A 270 -6.93 -13.65 -7.33
C VAL A 270 -6.12 -12.34 -7.32
N LEU A 271 -5.60 -11.96 -6.16
CA LEU A 271 -4.81 -10.75 -5.94
C LEU A 271 -3.42 -11.18 -5.47
N ILE A 272 -2.39 -10.92 -6.28
CA ILE A 272 -1.01 -11.32 -6.05
C ILE A 272 -0.19 -10.09 -5.67
N ASP A 273 0.41 -10.08 -4.47
CA ASP A 273 1.38 -9.08 -4.04
C ASP A 273 2.81 -9.63 -4.07
N GLU A 274 3.79 -8.73 -4.29
CA GLU A 274 5.21 -9.08 -4.48
C GLU A 274 5.41 -10.18 -5.55
N GLY A 275 4.71 -10.05 -6.69
CA GLY A 275 4.68 -11.04 -7.77
C GLY A 275 6.03 -11.37 -8.42
N HIS A 276 7.06 -10.54 -8.22
CA HIS A 276 8.43 -10.82 -8.64
C HIS A 276 9.13 -11.92 -7.83
N ASP A 277 8.58 -12.30 -6.66
CA ASP A 277 9.07 -13.44 -5.87
C ASP A 277 8.46 -14.78 -6.32
N PHE A 278 7.55 -14.79 -7.30
CA PHE A 278 6.85 -15.99 -7.73
C PHE A 278 7.53 -16.67 -8.92
N ASN A 279 7.60 -18.00 -8.87
CA ASN A 279 8.01 -18.81 -10.01
C ASN A 279 6.95 -18.76 -11.15
N PRO A 280 7.36 -18.74 -12.43
CA PRO A 280 6.45 -18.81 -13.58
C PRO A 280 5.36 -19.90 -13.47
N GLU A 281 5.71 -21.11 -13.02
CA GLU A 281 4.76 -22.23 -12.92
C GLU A 281 3.70 -21.98 -11.85
N TRP A 282 4.06 -21.33 -10.74
CA TRP A 282 3.11 -20.95 -9.71
C TRP A 282 2.09 -19.95 -10.25
N LEU A 283 2.55 -18.98 -11.05
CA LEU A 283 1.67 -18.00 -11.69
C LEU A 283 0.74 -18.65 -12.73
N ARG A 284 1.21 -19.65 -13.47
CA ARG A 284 0.37 -20.43 -14.41
C ARG A 284 -0.80 -21.11 -13.71
N ILE A 285 -0.57 -21.63 -12.50
CA ILE A 285 -1.63 -22.23 -11.68
C ILE A 285 -2.57 -21.13 -11.16
N LEU A 286 -2.02 -20.11 -10.49
CA LEU A 286 -2.80 -19.04 -9.86
C LEU A 286 -3.69 -18.26 -10.84
N THR A 287 -3.23 -18.03 -12.06
CA THR A 287 -4.01 -17.35 -13.12
C THR A 287 -5.27 -18.11 -13.53
N ARG A 288 -5.31 -19.44 -13.32
CA ARG A 288 -6.47 -20.29 -13.61
C ARG A 288 -7.38 -20.50 -12.40
N MET A 289 -6.98 -20.01 -11.22
CA MET A 289 -7.78 -20.15 -10.01
C MET A 289 -8.92 -19.12 -9.91
N ALA A 290 -8.84 -18.02 -10.67
CA ALA A 290 -9.93 -17.07 -10.81
C ALA A 290 -11.08 -17.66 -11.67
N ASP A 291 -12.32 -17.33 -11.35
CA ASP A 291 -13.50 -17.78 -12.10
C ASP A 291 -13.49 -17.26 -13.54
N THR A 292 -14.12 -18.00 -14.44
CA THR A 292 -14.20 -17.60 -15.86
C THR A 292 -15.18 -16.46 -16.14
N LYS A 293 -16.13 -16.20 -15.23
CA LYS A 293 -17.16 -15.15 -15.38
C LYS A 293 -16.53 -13.77 -15.50
N ASN A 294 -15.70 -13.42 -14.53
CA ASN A 294 -15.03 -12.11 -14.49
C ASN A 294 -13.53 -12.23 -14.77
N ASN A 295 -12.94 -13.42 -14.55
CA ASN A 295 -11.52 -13.70 -14.74
C ASN A 295 -10.63 -12.63 -14.10
N THR A 296 -10.97 -12.27 -12.87
CA THR A 296 -10.37 -11.13 -12.16
C THR A 296 -9.04 -11.53 -11.54
N LEU A 297 -7.97 -10.93 -12.05
CA LEU A 297 -6.62 -11.08 -11.51
C LEU A 297 -5.99 -9.70 -11.31
N LEU A 298 -5.48 -9.42 -10.13
CA LEU A 298 -4.59 -8.28 -9.90
C LEU A 298 -3.18 -8.81 -9.62
N PHE A 299 -2.23 -8.46 -10.47
CA PHE A 299 -0.83 -8.82 -10.32
C PHE A 299 0.00 -7.58 -9.99
N LEU A 300 0.48 -7.51 -8.74
CA LEU A 300 1.31 -6.43 -8.24
C LEU A 300 2.76 -6.90 -8.10
N TYR A 301 3.70 -6.17 -8.69
CA TYR A 301 5.11 -6.48 -8.55
C TYR A 301 5.95 -5.20 -8.56
N ASP A 302 7.26 -5.31 -8.31
CA ASP A 302 8.15 -4.16 -8.19
C ASP A 302 9.24 -4.22 -9.26
N ASP A 303 9.12 -3.37 -10.29
CA ASP A 303 10.11 -3.25 -11.37
C ASP A 303 11.41 -2.57 -10.90
N ALA A 304 11.36 -1.75 -9.85
CA ALA A 304 12.49 -0.95 -9.38
C ALA A 304 13.24 -1.60 -8.20
N GLN A 305 12.75 -2.72 -7.67
CA GLN A 305 13.57 -3.67 -6.90
C GLN A 305 14.57 -4.44 -7.79
N SER A 306 14.65 -4.09 -9.08
CA SER A 306 15.70 -4.45 -10.05
C SER A 306 17.12 -4.11 -9.61
N ILE A 307 17.33 -3.43 -8.47
CA ILE A 307 18.63 -3.43 -7.79
C ILE A 307 19.18 -4.87 -7.76
N TYR A 308 18.34 -5.88 -7.52
CA TYR A 308 18.74 -7.29 -7.41
C TYR A 308 19.06 -8.01 -8.73
N GLN A 309 18.67 -7.52 -9.91
CA GLN A 309 18.80 -8.30 -11.15
C GLN A 309 19.44 -7.49 -12.29
N LYS A 310 20.48 -8.08 -12.91
CA LYS A 310 21.09 -7.62 -14.18
C LYS A 310 20.16 -7.85 -15.41
N LYS A 311 18.91 -8.26 -15.19
CA LYS A 311 17.88 -8.59 -16.19
C LYS A 311 16.52 -8.03 -15.76
N LYS A 312 15.55 -8.02 -16.69
CA LYS A 312 14.16 -7.60 -16.46
C LYS A 312 13.62 -8.18 -15.14
N ALA A 313 12.80 -7.42 -14.40
CA ALA A 313 12.27 -7.80 -13.08
C ALA A 313 11.53 -9.16 -13.05
N LEU A 314 11.15 -9.68 -14.22
CA LEU A 314 10.70 -11.04 -14.46
C LEU A 314 11.52 -11.61 -15.62
N ASP A 315 12.03 -12.84 -15.46
CA ASP A 315 12.78 -13.56 -16.50
C ASP A 315 11.87 -14.16 -17.61
N PHE A 316 10.57 -13.83 -17.61
CA PHE A 316 9.55 -14.37 -18.50
C PHE A 316 8.57 -13.28 -18.96
N THR A 317 7.69 -13.61 -19.91
CA THR A 317 6.63 -12.68 -20.35
C THR A 317 5.33 -12.95 -19.60
N LEU A 318 4.60 -11.91 -19.18
CA LEU A 318 3.34 -12.09 -18.46
C LEU A 318 2.33 -12.97 -19.23
N SER A 319 2.32 -12.87 -20.56
CA SER A 319 1.51 -13.74 -21.43
C SER A 319 1.90 -15.22 -21.34
N SER A 320 3.18 -15.57 -21.17
CA SER A 320 3.61 -16.97 -21.10
C SER A 320 3.10 -17.68 -19.84
N VAL A 321 2.78 -16.93 -18.79
CA VAL A 321 2.17 -17.47 -17.56
C VAL A 321 0.65 -17.31 -17.52
N GLY A 322 0.03 -16.90 -18.62
CA GLY A 322 -1.43 -16.75 -18.73
C GLY A 322 -1.97 -15.40 -18.25
N ILE A 323 -1.12 -14.43 -17.92
CA ILE A 323 -1.56 -13.09 -17.52
C ILE A 323 -1.92 -12.25 -18.76
N LYS A 324 -3.22 -12.00 -18.99
CA LYS A 324 -3.77 -11.28 -20.15
C LYS A 324 -4.02 -9.80 -19.85
N ALA A 325 -2.96 -9.01 -19.70
CA ALA A 325 -3.04 -7.59 -19.30
C ALA A 325 -2.59 -6.58 -20.37
N GLN A 326 -2.66 -6.93 -21.65
CA GLN A 326 -2.27 -6.01 -22.73
C GLN A 326 -3.10 -4.72 -22.69
N GLY A 327 -2.44 -3.56 -22.64
CA GLY A 327 -3.09 -2.25 -22.48
C GLY A 327 -3.71 -2.02 -21.09
N ARG A 328 -3.47 -2.91 -20.12
CA ARG A 328 -4.03 -2.89 -18.76
C ARG A 328 -2.93 -2.98 -17.69
N THR A 329 -1.75 -2.51 -18.05
CA THR A 329 -0.58 -2.37 -17.18
C THR A 329 -0.44 -0.93 -16.73
N THR A 330 -0.15 -0.70 -15.44
CA THR A 330 0.10 0.64 -14.90
C THR A 330 1.42 0.69 -14.14
N ILE A 331 2.13 1.80 -14.30
CA ILE A 331 3.41 2.07 -13.66
C ILE A 331 3.21 3.09 -12.54
N LEU A 332 3.67 2.79 -11.32
CA LEU A 332 3.68 3.71 -10.18
C LEU A 332 5.12 4.11 -9.85
N ASN A 333 5.52 5.31 -10.26
CA ASN A 333 6.92 5.78 -10.15
C ASN A 333 7.23 6.58 -8.88
N ILE A 334 6.21 6.95 -8.10
CA ILE A 334 6.36 7.86 -6.96
C ILE A 334 6.34 7.06 -5.65
N ASN A 335 7.35 7.26 -4.79
CA ASN A 335 7.38 6.73 -3.43
C ASN A 335 6.67 7.71 -2.47
N TYR A 336 5.69 7.20 -1.72
CA TYR A 336 4.93 7.95 -0.70
C TYR A 336 5.17 7.44 0.73
N ARG A 337 6.00 6.40 0.89
CA ARG A 337 6.20 5.70 2.16
C ARG A 337 7.14 6.47 3.08
N ASN A 338 8.29 6.87 2.54
CA ASN A 338 9.43 7.38 3.30
C ASN A 338 9.44 8.92 3.23
N THR A 339 10.11 9.57 4.19
CA THR A 339 10.43 10.99 4.02
C THR A 339 11.34 11.17 2.81
N GLN A 340 11.30 12.38 2.22
CA GLN A 340 12.18 12.73 1.10
C GLN A 340 13.65 12.49 1.43
N GLN A 341 14.05 12.79 2.66
CA GLN A 341 15.41 12.67 3.16
C GLN A 341 15.83 11.21 3.36
N ILE A 342 14.94 10.33 3.87
CA ILE A 342 15.23 8.89 3.97
C ILE A 342 15.39 8.29 2.58
N LEU A 343 14.50 8.63 1.64
CA LEU A 343 14.58 8.13 0.28
C LEU A 343 15.86 8.62 -0.41
N HIS A 344 16.16 9.91 -0.31
CA HIS A 344 17.38 10.49 -0.86
C HIS A 344 18.63 9.84 -0.28
N PHE A 345 18.70 9.65 1.04
CA PHE A 345 19.80 8.95 1.70
C PHE A 345 19.94 7.52 1.16
N ALA A 346 18.86 6.72 1.19
CA ALA A 346 18.90 5.32 0.78
C ALA A 346 19.29 5.17 -0.69
N SER A 347 18.69 5.99 -1.57
CA SER A 347 18.97 6.01 -3.00
C SER A 347 20.40 6.47 -3.29
N SER A 348 20.94 7.46 -2.58
CA SER A 348 22.33 7.89 -2.74
C SER A 348 23.31 6.78 -2.37
N ILE A 349 23.10 6.11 -1.22
CA ILE A 349 23.94 4.99 -0.81
C ILE A 349 23.91 3.85 -1.83
N ALA A 350 22.71 3.53 -2.34
CA ALA A 350 22.54 2.42 -3.28
C ALA A 350 23.11 2.73 -4.66
N PHE A 351 22.65 3.81 -5.27
CA PHE A 351 22.90 4.08 -6.68
C PHE A 351 24.26 4.71 -6.93
N ASN A 352 24.87 5.41 -5.96
CA ASN A 352 26.25 5.89 -6.13
C ASN A 352 27.21 4.72 -6.28
N TYR A 353 27.03 3.65 -5.50
CA TYR A 353 27.86 2.45 -5.68
C TYR A 353 27.48 1.71 -6.97
N LEU A 354 26.21 1.34 -7.11
CA LEU A 354 25.79 0.45 -8.19
C LEU A 354 25.97 1.06 -9.58
N ASN A 355 25.70 2.37 -9.75
CA ASN A 355 25.87 3.04 -11.04
C ASN A 355 27.34 3.25 -11.42
N ASN A 356 28.26 3.26 -10.44
CA ASN A 356 29.69 3.29 -10.70
C ASN A 356 30.26 1.92 -11.12
N HIS A 357 29.47 0.86 -10.96
CA HIS A 357 29.88 -0.53 -11.20
C HIS A 357 29.11 -1.19 -12.35
N ILE A 358 28.37 -0.41 -13.14
CA ILE A 358 27.62 -0.86 -14.32
C ILE A 358 27.80 0.12 -15.49
N GLU A 359 27.57 -0.36 -16.71
CA GLU A 359 27.62 0.45 -17.92
C GLU A 359 26.56 1.56 -17.92
N ASP A 360 26.87 2.70 -18.56
CA ASP A 360 26.01 3.89 -18.59
C ASP A 360 24.58 3.61 -19.09
N ALA A 361 24.40 2.68 -20.02
CA ALA A 361 23.10 2.31 -20.59
C ALA A 361 22.19 1.54 -19.61
N LEU A 362 22.73 1.07 -18.48
CA LEU A 362 22.03 0.26 -17.48
C LEU A 362 21.91 0.98 -16.13
N LYS A 363 22.20 2.29 -16.08
CA LYS A 363 22.14 3.07 -14.85
C LYS A 363 20.75 3.02 -14.21
N TYR A 364 20.74 2.71 -12.93
CA TYR A 364 19.55 2.77 -12.11
C TYR A 364 19.09 4.22 -11.94
N GLN A 365 17.78 4.43 -12.06
CA GLN A 365 17.15 5.72 -11.82
C GLN A 365 16.65 5.83 -10.38
N GLN A 366 16.87 6.99 -9.77
CA GLN A 366 16.33 7.28 -8.46
C GLN A 366 14.80 7.42 -8.54
N PRO A 367 14.04 6.83 -7.61
CA PRO A 367 12.60 6.98 -7.57
C PRO A 367 12.20 8.41 -7.18
N ASP A 368 11.11 8.90 -7.76
CA ASP A 368 10.53 10.19 -7.37
C ASP A 368 9.97 10.14 -5.95
N SER A 369 10.16 11.23 -5.19
CA SER A 369 9.63 11.33 -3.83
C SER A 369 8.33 12.11 -3.79
N GLY A 370 7.23 11.43 -3.46
CA GLY A 370 5.96 12.02 -3.06
C GLY A 370 5.76 12.05 -1.54
N GLY A 371 6.77 11.57 -0.79
CA GLY A 371 6.78 11.62 0.66
C GLY A 371 6.87 13.04 1.21
N ILE A 372 6.55 13.19 2.50
CA ILE A 372 6.72 14.48 3.17
C ILE A 372 8.19 14.77 3.45
N ALA A 373 8.53 16.04 3.66
CA ALA A 373 9.82 16.42 4.23
C ALA A 373 9.92 15.95 5.69
N GLY A 374 11.12 15.51 6.08
CA GLY A 374 11.51 15.11 7.42
C GLY A 374 12.99 15.42 7.68
N SER A 375 13.59 14.73 8.65
CA SER A 375 15.03 14.83 8.95
C SER A 375 15.85 13.83 8.14
N TYR A 376 17.12 14.16 7.90
CA TYR A 376 18.08 13.17 7.42
C TYR A 376 18.27 12.05 8.45
N PRO A 377 18.53 10.80 8.00
CA PRO A 377 18.84 9.69 8.89
C PRO A 377 20.06 9.98 9.76
N GLU A 378 20.06 9.46 10.98
CA GLU A 378 21.24 9.48 11.85
C GLU A 378 22.15 8.30 11.48
N LEU A 379 23.44 8.57 11.31
CA LEU A 379 24.46 7.56 11.03
C LEU A 379 25.61 7.69 12.02
N THR A 380 25.85 6.64 12.80
CA THR A 380 26.81 6.65 13.91
C THR A 380 27.68 5.38 13.87
N CYS A 381 28.99 5.56 14.08
CA CYS A 381 29.96 4.47 14.20
C CYS A 381 30.38 4.32 15.66
N PHE A 382 30.54 3.08 16.11
CA PHE A 382 30.93 2.73 17.49
C PHE A 382 32.16 1.85 17.52
N ASP A 383 32.96 1.99 18.58
CA ASP A 383 34.18 1.20 18.79
C ASP A 383 33.86 -0.24 19.21
N ASN A 384 32.74 -0.45 19.90
CA ASN A 384 32.30 -1.76 20.35
C ASN A 384 30.78 -1.94 20.24
N GLN A 385 30.38 -3.22 20.26
CA GLN A 385 29.00 -3.62 20.06
C GLN A 385 28.09 -3.24 21.24
N ASP A 386 28.61 -3.18 22.47
CA ASP A 386 27.79 -2.85 23.65
C ASP A 386 27.35 -1.38 23.67
N GLU A 387 28.23 -0.47 23.25
CA GLU A 387 27.91 0.95 23.05
C GLU A 387 26.88 1.13 21.93
N GLU A 388 27.08 0.44 20.81
CA GLU A 388 26.13 0.45 19.68
C GLU A 388 24.72 0.02 20.14
N ILE A 389 24.61 -1.12 20.83
CA ILE A 389 23.31 -1.60 21.33
C ILE A 389 22.73 -0.62 22.34
N THR A 390 23.54 -0.09 23.26
CA THR A 390 23.06 0.88 24.26
C THR A 390 22.49 2.13 23.60
N HIS A 391 23.15 2.63 22.55
CA HIS A 391 22.65 3.76 21.76
C HIS A 391 21.32 3.44 21.07
N ILE A 392 21.24 2.30 20.38
CA ILE A 392 20.00 1.84 19.72
C ILE A 392 18.87 1.73 20.73
N LEU A 393 19.12 1.16 21.92
CA LEU A 393 18.11 0.95 22.94
C LEU A 393 17.61 2.27 23.53
N ASN A 394 18.50 3.23 23.76
CA ASN A 394 18.10 4.58 24.16
C ASN A 394 17.26 5.26 23.06
N TRP A 395 17.68 5.11 21.80
CA TRP A 395 16.96 5.67 20.66
C TRP A 395 15.55 5.09 20.49
N VAL A 396 15.36 3.76 20.60
CA VAL A 396 14.01 3.16 20.50
C VAL A 396 13.11 3.57 21.67
N ILE A 397 13.67 3.71 22.88
CA ILE A 397 12.93 4.26 24.03
C ILE A 397 12.49 5.70 23.75
N GLU A 398 13.40 6.53 23.22
CA GLU A 398 13.08 7.90 22.84
C GLU A 398 11.96 7.95 21.78
N GLN A 399 12.04 7.11 20.75
CA GLN A 399 10.99 7.01 19.74
C GLN A 399 9.64 6.65 20.37
N HIS A 400 9.63 5.70 21.32
CA HIS A 400 8.42 5.33 22.02
C HIS A 400 7.87 6.47 22.91
N GLN A 401 8.75 7.17 23.63
CA GLN A 401 8.38 8.34 24.44
C GLN A 401 7.81 9.49 23.60
N ARG A 402 8.19 9.58 22.32
CA ARG A 402 7.60 10.50 21.33
C ARG A 402 6.22 10.05 20.81
N GLY A 403 5.66 8.97 21.36
CA GLY A 403 4.31 8.47 21.08
C GLY A 403 4.23 7.42 19.97
N ILE A 404 5.36 6.84 19.56
CA ILE A 404 5.39 5.78 18.53
C ILE A 404 5.12 4.43 19.21
N PRO A 405 4.10 3.66 18.81
CA PRO A 405 3.86 2.33 19.35
C PRO A 405 5.03 1.39 19.09
N TRP A 406 5.35 0.50 20.04
CA TRP A 406 6.40 -0.50 19.90
C TRP A 406 6.26 -1.36 18.63
N PHE A 407 5.04 -1.74 18.25
CA PHE A 407 4.79 -2.51 17.02
C PHE A 407 5.19 -1.77 15.73
N ASP A 408 5.33 -0.43 15.81
CA ASP A 408 5.69 0.46 14.71
C ASP A 408 7.14 0.95 14.79
N ILE A 409 7.94 0.32 15.67
CA ILE A 409 9.40 0.47 15.78
C ILE A 409 10.04 -0.88 15.43
N ALA A 410 11.13 -0.84 14.67
CA ALA A 410 11.90 -2.05 14.36
C ALA A 410 13.41 -1.87 14.51
N ILE A 411 14.07 -2.94 14.96
CA ILE A 411 15.52 -3.12 14.87
C ILE A 411 15.79 -4.15 13.77
N LEU A 412 16.45 -3.71 12.71
CA LEU A 412 16.86 -4.55 11.59
C LEU A 412 18.34 -4.85 11.70
N CYS A 413 18.71 -6.12 11.51
CA CYS A 413 20.10 -6.54 11.50
C CYS A 413 20.44 -7.21 10.16
N PRO A 414 21.72 -7.26 9.73
CA PRO A 414 22.08 -7.85 8.45
C PRO A 414 21.67 -9.32 8.40
N SER A 415 21.98 -10.09 9.43
CA SER A 415 21.80 -11.55 9.42
C SER A 415 21.08 -12.07 10.66
N THR A 416 20.59 -13.32 10.59
CA THR A 416 20.04 -14.05 11.73
C THR A 416 21.09 -14.27 12.83
N TYR A 417 22.37 -14.39 12.46
CA TYR A 417 23.47 -14.56 13.40
C TYR A 417 23.67 -13.30 14.25
N SER A 418 23.60 -12.12 13.64
CA SER A 418 23.70 -10.83 14.33
C SER A 418 22.60 -10.59 15.39
N ILE A 419 21.52 -11.39 15.37
CA ILE A 419 20.34 -11.20 16.23
C ILE A 419 20.32 -12.15 17.42
N LYS A 420 20.86 -13.37 17.28
CA LYS A 420 20.57 -14.47 18.20
C LYS A 420 20.99 -14.19 19.66
N ASP A 421 22.08 -13.46 19.86
CA ASP A 421 22.68 -13.29 21.19
C ASP A 421 22.78 -11.83 21.66
N VAL A 422 22.44 -10.87 20.79
CA VAL A 422 22.95 -9.50 20.93
C VAL A 422 21.96 -8.54 21.61
N PRO A 423 20.77 -8.24 21.04
CA PRO A 423 19.85 -7.29 21.68
C PRO A 423 18.95 -7.91 22.77
N GLY A 424 18.71 -9.23 22.74
CA GLY A 424 17.68 -9.89 23.58
C GLY A 424 17.86 -9.72 25.10
N PRO A 425 19.03 -10.04 25.68
CA PRO A 425 19.28 -9.86 27.11
C PRO A 425 19.14 -8.40 27.55
N GLN A 426 19.66 -7.47 26.74
CA GLN A 426 19.64 -6.04 27.04
C GLN A 426 18.23 -5.41 26.91
N LEU A 427 17.42 -5.88 25.96
CA LEU A 427 16.00 -5.52 25.83
C LEU A 427 15.21 -5.96 27.07
N THR A 428 15.46 -7.20 27.53
CA THR A 428 14.83 -7.75 28.72
C THR A 428 15.23 -6.95 29.98
N ALA A 429 16.51 -6.63 30.14
CA ALA A 429 17.00 -5.84 31.26
C ALA A 429 16.39 -4.44 31.35
N ARG A 430 16.01 -3.85 30.20
CA ARG A 430 15.36 -2.53 30.11
C ARG A 430 13.82 -2.59 30.10
N ASN A 431 13.23 -3.77 30.31
CA ASN A 431 11.77 -3.99 30.27
C ASN A 431 11.09 -3.52 28.95
N ILE A 432 11.81 -3.61 27.82
CA ILE A 432 11.23 -3.27 26.52
C ILE A 432 10.46 -4.49 25.99
N PRO A 433 9.15 -4.38 25.69
CA PRO A 433 8.42 -5.49 25.08
C PRO A 433 8.92 -5.69 23.65
N TYR A 434 9.38 -6.89 23.31
CA TYR A 434 9.92 -7.18 21.97
C TYR A 434 9.47 -8.53 21.42
N GLN A 435 9.60 -8.69 20.12
CA GLN A 435 9.45 -9.97 19.43
C GLN A 435 10.58 -10.14 18.40
N MET A 436 11.30 -11.24 18.54
CA MET A 436 12.27 -11.70 17.55
C MET A 436 11.53 -12.40 16.41
N ILE A 437 11.74 -11.96 15.17
CA ILE A 437 11.08 -12.53 13.98
C ILE A 437 12.15 -13.13 13.06
N ILE A 438 12.68 -14.26 13.49
CA ILE A 438 13.85 -14.90 12.86
C ILE A 438 13.42 -16.16 12.11
N THR A 439 12.78 -17.08 12.83
CA THR A 439 12.38 -18.39 12.32
C THR A 439 11.00 -18.35 11.67
N SER A 440 10.68 -19.39 10.90
CA SER A 440 9.32 -19.55 10.35
C SER A 440 8.25 -19.67 11.43
N ALA A 441 8.58 -20.22 12.61
CA ALA A 441 7.66 -20.28 13.74
C ALA A 441 7.40 -18.88 14.31
N ASP A 442 8.44 -18.07 14.48
CA ASP A 442 8.31 -16.69 14.96
C ASP A 442 7.43 -15.86 14.01
N LYS A 443 7.67 -15.98 12.70
CA LYS A 443 6.88 -15.31 11.65
C LYS A 443 5.41 -15.71 11.70
N LYS A 444 5.12 -16.99 11.98
CA LYS A 444 3.74 -17.49 12.13
C LYS A 444 3.06 -16.98 13.40
N ASN A 445 3.83 -16.71 14.46
CA ASN A 445 3.31 -16.25 15.75
C ASN A 445 3.27 -14.72 15.88
N TRP A 446 3.94 -13.98 14.99
CA TRP A 446 3.94 -12.52 14.96
C TRP A 446 2.56 -11.93 14.65
N SER A 447 2.23 -10.77 15.20
CA SER A 447 1.04 -10.02 14.78
C SER A 447 1.36 -8.53 14.73
N PRO A 448 0.92 -7.79 13.69
CA PRO A 448 1.13 -6.35 13.58
C PRO A 448 0.35 -5.54 14.62
N GLN A 449 -0.51 -6.18 15.43
CA GLN A 449 -1.33 -5.53 16.45
C GLN A 449 -0.77 -5.72 17.87
N GLN A 450 0.23 -6.60 18.05
CA GLN A 450 0.84 -6.85 19.35
C GLN A 450 1.82 -5.73 19.69
N GLU A 451 1.66 -5.13 20.86
CA GLU A 451 2.48 -3.98 21.23
C GLU A 451 3.90 -4.38 21.68
N ARG A 452 4.73 -4.72 20.69
CA ARG A 452 6.09 -5.25 20.85
C ARG A 452 7.01 -4.73 19.76
N LEU A 453 8.21 -4.33 20.16
CA LEU A 453 9.31 -3.94 19.29
C LEU A 453 9.65 -5.10 18.35
N CYS A 454 9.72 -4.83 17.06
CA CYS A 454 10.05 -5.85 16.07
C CYS A 454 11.56 -5.95 15.88
N VAL A 455 12.15 -7.12 16.16
CA VAL A 455 13.59 -7.36 15.93
C VAL A 455 13.73 -8.46 14.87
N MET A 456 14.34 -8.14 13.73
CA MET A 456 14.38 -9.08 12.61
C MET A 456 15.57 -8.89 11.65
N PRO A 457 15.94 -9.93 10.89
CA PRO A 457 16.91 -9.77 9.81
C PRO A 457 16.35 -8.88 8.69
N LEU A 458 17.22 -8.11 8.03
CA LEU A 458 16.89 -7.27 6.87
C LEU A 458 16.00 -8.00 5.84
N PRO A 459 16.32 -9.23 5.38
CA PRO A 459 15.47 -9.95 4.43
C PRO A 459 14.04 -10.22 4.93
N SER A 460 13.86 -10.42 6.24
CA SER A 460 12.54 -10.70 6.82
C SER A 460 11.64 -9.46 6.90
N SER A 461 12.22 -8.27 6.78
CA SER A 461 11.49 -7.00 6.76
C SER A 461 10.82 -6.71 5.42
N LYS A 462 11.14 -7.45 4.34
CA LYS A 462 10.56 -7.23 3.01
C LYS A 462 9.02 -7.29 3.07
N GLY A 463 8.36 -6.32 2.44
CA GLY A 463 6.90 -6.14 2.49
C GLY A 463 6.38 -5.47 3.77
N LEU A 464 7.19 -5.32 4.82
CA LEU A 464 6.84 -4.57 6.02
C LEU A 464 7.29 -3.12 5.91
N GLU A 465 6.85 -2.30 6.86
CA GLU A 465 7.19 -0.89 7.03
C GLU A 465 6.87 -0.49 8.47
N PHE A 466 7.65 0.44 9.01
CA PHE A 466 7.60 0.89 10.40
C PHE A 466 7.74 2.42 10.44
N GLN A 467 7.21 3.07 11.47
CA GLN A 467 7.39 4.50 11.65
C GLN A 467 8.86 4.84 11.90
N SER A 468 9.50 4.04 12.74
CA SER A 468 10.90 4.17 13.15
C SER A 468 11.66 2.87 12.91
N VAL A 469 12.85 2.95 12.31
CA VAL A 469 13.72 1.80 12.10
C VAL A 469 15.14 2.13 12.55
N ALA A 470 15.74 1.25 13.35
CA ALA A 470 17.17 1.21 13.58
C ALA A 470 17.77 0.06 12.75
N VAL A 471 18.80 0.34 11.96
CA VAL A 471 19.59 -0.68 11.26
C VAL A 471 20.91 -0.83 12.02
N MET A 472 21.02 -1.93 12.77
CA MET A 472 22.20 -2.30 13.54
C MET A 472 23.25 -2.95 12.64
N ASP A 473 24.54 -2.80 12.96
CA ASP A 473 25.64 -3.54 12.33
C ASP A 473 25.65 -3.36 10.79
N ALA A 474 25.30 -2.15 10.32
CA ALA A 474 25.01 -1.89 8.91
C ALA A 474 26.21 -2.11 7.96
N ALA A 475 27.44 -1.98 8.48
CA ALA A 475 28.66 -2.18 7.73
C ALA A 475 29.13 -3.65 7.66
N ARG A 476 28.37 -4.61 8.18
CA ARG A 476 28.77 -6.01 8.14
C ARG A 476 28.62 -6.60 6.75
N SER A 477 29.74 -6.75 6.06
CA SER A 477 29.84 -7.43 4.77
C SER A 477 30.23 -8.90 4.93
N LYS A 478 29.75 -9.75 4.01
CA LYS A 478 30.28 -11.12 3.83
C LYS A 478 31.33 -11.21 2.73
N ASN A 479 31.40 -10.21 1.87
CA ASN A 479 32.30 -10.15 0.72
C ASN A 479 32.80 -8.71 0.55
N GLU A 480 34.04 -8.45 0.91
CA GLU A 480 34.63 -7.11 0.83
C GLU A 480 34.94 -6.70 -0.62
N GLU A 481 35.02 -7.65 -1.56
CA GLU A 481 35.32 -7.37 -2.98
C GLU A 481 34.09 -6.91 -3.78
N ASP A 482 32.89 -7.38 -3.43
CA ASP A 482 31.64 -6.98 -4.08
C ASP A 482 30.56 -6.65 -3.04
N LEU A 483 30.38 -5.36 -2.80
CA LEU A 483 29.39 -4.84 -1.85
C LEU A 483 27.98 -4.78 -2.44
N SER A 484 27.80 -5.13 -3.72
CA SER A 484 26.54 -4.94 -4.44
C SER A 484 25.38 -5.52 -3.64
N ASN A 485 25.47 -6.78 -3.22
CA ASN A 485 24.40 -7.49 -2.50
C ASN A 485 24.07 -6.87 -1.13
N ASP A 486 25.08 -6.45 -0.37
CA ASP A 486 24.88 -5.83 0.93
C ASP A 486 24.24 -4.45 0.77
N ILE A 487 24.62 -3.69 -0.24
CA ILE A 487 24.00 -2.41 -0.58
C ILE A 487 22.53 -2.55 -0.97
N LYS A 488 22.15 -3.56 -1.76
CA LYS A 488 20.72 -3.79 -2.08
C LYS A 488 19.93 -4.13 -0.82
N ARG A 489 20.50 -4.93 0.08
CA ARG A 489 19.88 -5.32 1.34
C ARG A 489 19.71 -4.12 2.27
N LEU A 490 20.71 -3.25 2.35
CA LEU A 490 20.63 -1.99 3.09
C LEU A 490 19.57 -1.06 2.52
N TYR A 491 19.51 -0.89 1.19
CA TYR A 491 18.46 -0.11 0.54
C TYR A 491 17.06 -0.60 0.91
N VAL A 492 16.84 -1.93 0.87
CA VAL A 492 15.57 -2.54 1.32
C VAL A 492 15.30 -2.22 2.78
N GLY A 493 16.30 -2.29 3.65
CA GLY A 493 16.21 -1.96 5.07
C GLY A 493 15.86 -0.50 5.37
N PHE A 494 16.63 0.43 4.78
CA PHE A 494 16.44 1.86 4.95
C PHE A 494 15.04 2.30 4.50
N THR A 495 14.57 1.76 3.38
CA THR A 495 13.23 2.05 2.84
C THR A 495 12.08 1.41 3.63
N ARG A 496 12.35 0.69 4.74
CA ARG A 496 11.32 0.28 5.71
C ARG A 496 10.91 1.40 6.66
N ALA A 497 11.75 2.42 6.84
CA ALA A 497 11.54 3.52 7.76
C ALA A 497 10.65 4.61 7.17
N ARG A 498 9.46 4.85 7.72
CA ARG A 498 8.58 5.91 7.21
C ARG A 498 9.05 7.31 7.60
N TYR A 499 9.53 7.50 8.84
CA TYR A 499 9.87 8.84 9.36
C TYR A 499 11.24 8.93 10.02
N ASN A 500 11.64 7.93 10.80
CA ASN A 500 12.88 7.98 11.56
C ASN A 500 13.75 6.78 11.19
N LEU A 501 14.98 7.05 10.78
CA LEU A 501 15.97 6.04 10.44
C LEU A 501 17.25 6.31 11.22
N LEU A 502 17.65 5.34 12.04
CA LEU A 502 18.96 5.27 12.68
C LEU A 502 19.77 4.18 11.97
N ILE A 503 21.00 4.48 11.60
CA ILE A 503 21.98 3.53 11.08
C ILE A 503 23.15 3.50 12.05
N THR A 504 23.47 2.32 12.56
CA THR A 504 24.65 2.12 13.38
C THR A 504 25.57 1.08 12.75
N MET A 505 26.86 1.21 13.01
CA MET A 505 27.87 0.28 12.55
C MET A 505 29.01 0.19 13.55
N ASN A 506 29.73 -0.92 13.48
CA ASN A 506 30.98 -1.13 14.20
C ASN A 506 32.06 -1.53 13.19
N GLY A 507 33.32 -1.18 13.50
CA GLY A 507 34.48 -1.53 12.68
C GLY A 507 34.64 -0.71 11.40
N GLU A 508 35.86 -0.73 10.87
CA GLU A 508 36.25 -0.06 9.64
C GLU A 508 36.42 -1.09 8.51
N ASN A 509 35.67 -0.91 7.44
CA ASN A 509 35.75 -1.68 6.20
C ASN A 509 35.22 -0.87 4.99
N ALA A 510 35.37 -1.42 3.78
CA ALA A 510 34.95 -0.75 2.55
C ALA A 510 33.46 -0.31 2.54
N LEU A 511 32.58 -1.09 3.19
CA LEU A 511 31.16 -0.74 3.30
C LEU A 511 30.94 0.44 4.27
N SER A 512 31.59 0.43 5.43
CA SER A 512 31.55 1.56 6.38
C SER A 512 32.08 2.85 5.75
N GLU A 513 33.17 2.77 4.97
CA GLU A 513 33.78 3.91 4.29
C GLU A 513 32.83 4.48 3.22
N HIS A 514 32.20 3.61 2.42
CA HIS A 514 31.19 4.01 1.44
C HIS A 514 29.99 4.71 2.09
N LEU A 515 29.49 4.14 3.20
CA LEU A 515 28.38 4.71 3.96
C LEU A 515 28.73 6.09 4.52
N LEU A 516 29.87 6.23 5.18
CA LEU A 516 30.33 7.48 5.79
C LEU A 516 30.64 8.57 4.75
N THR A 517 31.30 8.20 3.65
CA THR A 517 31.66 9.13 2.57
C THR A 517 30.42 9.67 1.89
N THR A 518 29.49 8.78 1.52
CA THR A 518 28.23 9.19 0.91
C THR A 518 27.40 10.04 1.86
N TYR A 519 27.32 9.67 3.15
CA TYR A 519 26.61 10.44 4.16
C TYR A 519 27.15 11.88 4.29
N LYS A 520 28.48 12.05 4.37
CA LYS A 520 29.12 13.38 4.41
C LYS A 520 28.85 14.21 3.15
N GLN A 521 28.66 13.60 1.99
CA GLN A 521 28.38 14.32 0.74
C GLN A 521 26.94 14.85 0.69
N ILE A 522 25.97 14.11 1.22
CA ILE A 522 24.55 14.47 1.15
C ILE A 522 24.06 15.35 2.31
N THR A 523 24.82 15.43 3.40
CA THR A 523 24.50 16.29 4.56
C THR A 523 25.30 17.60 4.59
N ARG A 524 26.19 17.81 3.63
CA ARG A 524 26.82 19.11 3.36
C ARG A 524 25.89 19.96 2.53
#